data_AF-A0A397DPJ4-F1
#
_entry.id   AF-A0A397DPJ4-F1
#
_cell.length_a   1.000
_cell.length_b   1.000
_cell.length_c   1.000
_cell.angle_alpha   90.00
_cell.angle_beta   90.00
_cell.angle_gamma   90.00
#
_symmetry.space_group_name_H-M   'P 1'
#
loop_
_entity.id
_entity.type
_entity.pdbx_description
1 polymer ?
#
loop_
_entity_poly.entity_id
_entity_poly.type
_entity_poly.pdbx_seq_one_letter_code
_entity_poly.pdbx_strand_id
1 'polypeptide(L)'
;MSSSAKVKSSGVRRSSRPDADRSDDQRKEKDPLALRQLSTPDDLDTYMEKLYEEDMESKLDGITQILNLSEYGANIEMLVQNEAVLNDEYKKNYDFTLHMMRIFWCYSNFLQLHPILSNYRIGAITLKIVDFEVKRHQLRIEEEKLLQESLVKASHEHPDVLAKLKSEAKKNKKRSKKQDQLLFVCLSVLFNLSEDIHTERKMVKKKIVHFLAKMLDRVTPDLVILTLGFLKKLR
;
A
#
# COMPACT_ATOMS: atom_id res chain seq x y z
N MET A 1 25.74 -36.08 -82.01
CA MET A 1 24.34 -35.64 -82.24
C MET A 1 23.47 -36.31 -81.19
N SER A 2 22.49 -35.59 -80.61
CA SER A 2 21.44 -36.11 -79.71
C SER A 2 21.89 -36.69 -78.35
N SER A 3 21.09 -36.68 -77.26
CA SER A 3 20.13 -35.67 -76.77
C SER A 3 19.68 -36.05 -75.34
N SER A 4 19.02 -35.13 -74.62
CA SER A 4 18.20 -35.35 -73.40
C SER A 4 18.91 -35.69 -72.06
N ALA A 5 18.39 -35.33 -70.88
CA ALA A 5 17.43 -34.27 -70.49
C ALA A 5 17.35 -34.10 -68.94
N LYS A 6 17.14 -32.84 -68.47
CA LYS A 6 16.64 -32.43 -67.12
C LYS A 6 17.52 -32.83 -65.90
N VAL A 7 17.50 -32.16 -64.74
CA VAL A 7 16.54 -31.20 -64.12
C VAL A 7 17.29 -29.96 -63.60
N LYS A 8 16.69 -28.76 -63.65
CA LYS A 8 17.14 -27.57 -62.90
C LYS A 8 16.18 -27.31 -61.74
N SER A 9 16.70 -27.20 -60.52
CA SER A 9 15.96 -26.78 -59.33
C SER A 9 15.87 -25.26 -59.22
N SER A 10 14.72 -24.77 -58.79
CA SER A 10 14.43 -23.35 -58.55
C SER A 10 14.96 -22.89 -57.20
N GLY A 11 15.70 -21.77 -57.17
CA GLY A 11 16.11 -21.06 -55.96
C GLY A 11 15.93 -19.55 -56.15
N VAL A 12 14.94 -18.97 -55.48
CA VAL A 12 14.51 -17.57 -55.67
C VAL A 12 15.48 -16.58 -55.00
N ARG A 13 15.71 -15.43 -55.65
CA ARG A 13 16.59 -14.36 -55.14
C ARG A 13 15.93 -13.55 -54.01
N ARG A 14 16.79 -13.06 -53.12
CA ARG A 14 16.50 -12.21 -51.95
C ARG A 14 15.57 -11.03 -52.26
N SER A 15 14.55 -10.85 -51.42
CA SER A 15 13.94 -9.56 -51.10
C SER A 15 14.01 -9.35 -49.58
N SER A 16 14.44 -8.17 -49.14
CA SER A 16 14.79 -7.91 -47.73
C SER A 16 13.71 -7.10 -47.01
N ARG A 17 13.01 -7.75 -46.08
CA ARG A 17 12.15 -7.30 -44.95
C ARG A 17 11.34 -8.56 -44.52
N PRO A 18 10.86 -8.73 -43.28
CA PRO A 18 10.53 -7.72 -42.26
C PRO A 18 11.73 -7.57 -41.27
N ASP A 19 11.63 -7.04 -40.05
CA ASP A 19 10.45 -6.64 -39.25
C ASP A 19 10.74 -5.45 -38.32
N ALA A 20 9.73 -4.99 -37.58
CA ALA A 20 9.85 -4.04 -36.48
C ALA A 20 9.22 -4.57 -35.18
N ASP A 21 9.80 -4.13 -34.07
CA ASP A 21 9.23 -4.11 -32.72
C ASP A 21 8.75 -5.44 -32.10
N ARG A 22 9.69 -6.12 -31.44
CA ARG A 22 9.42 -6.90 -30.22
C ARG A 22 10.39 -6.49 -29.13
N SER A 23 10.18 -5.29 -28.61
CA SER A 23 10.65 -4.91 -27.28
C SER A 23 9.92 -5.77 -26.23
N ASP A 24 10.49 -6.93 -25.92
CA ASP A 24 9.97 -7.86 -24.91
C ASP A 24 10.09 -7.20 -23.52
N ASP A 25 8.98 -6.59 -23.05
CA ASP A 25 8.86 -5.86 -21.77
C ASP A 25 8.97 -6.83 -20.59
N GLN A 26 10.17 -7.40 -20.40
CA GLN A 26 10.56 -8.19 -19.25
C GLN A 26 10.68 -7.28 -18.02
N ARG A 27 9.51 -6.84 -17.54
CA ARG A 27 9.32 -6.41 -16.16
C ARG A 27 9.57 -7.61 -15.26
N LYS A 28 10.84 -7.88 -15.00
CA LYS A 28 11.26 -8.76 -13.90
C LYS A 28 10.56 -8.26 -12.65
N GLU A 29 9.63 -9.05 -12.13
CA GLU A 29 9.17 -8.88 -10.76
C GLU A 29 10.42 -9.02 -9.88
N LYS A 30 10.94 -7.88 -9.40
CA LYS A 30 12.08 -7.86 -8.50
C LYS A 30 11.64 -8.57 -7.23
N ASP A 31 12.39 -9.60 -6.84
CA ASP A 31 12.11 -10.38 -5.63
C ASP A 31 12.01 -9.43 -4.42
N PRO A 32 10.87 -9.39 -3.70
CA PRO A 32 10.71 -8.58 -2.50
C PRO A 32 11.74 -8.87 -1.40
N LEU A 33 12.31 -10.08 -1.37
CA LEU A 33 13.36 -10.46 -0.42
C LEU A 33 14.73 -9.89 -0.83
N ALA A 34 15.03 -9.83 -2.13
CA ALA A 34 16.26 -9.23 -2.63
C ALA A 34 16.32 -7.70 -2.40
N LEU A 35 15.17 -7.02 -2.47
CA LEU A 35 15.07 -5.59 -2.14
C LEU A 35 15.35 -5.32 -0.65
N ARG A 36 14.90 -6.21 0.25
CA ARG A 36 15.15 -6.11 1.70
C ARG A 36 16.62 -6.26 2.10
N GLN A 37 17.44 -6.94 1.29
CA GLN A 37 18.87 -7.16 1.56
C GLN A 37 19.79 -6.03 1.08
N LEU A 38 19.25 -4.95 0.50
CA LEU A 38 20.05 -3.83 -0.04
C LEU A 38 20.20 -2.62 0.91
N SER A 39 19.49 -2.58 2.03
CA SER A 39 19.55 -1.46 2.98
C SER A 39 20.53 -1.79 4.11
N THR A 40 21.57 -0.96 4.30
CA THR A 40 22.50 -1.09 5.43
C THR A 40 22.28 0.02 6.47
N PRO A 41 22.42 -0.27 7.79
CA PRO A 41 22.45 0.74 8.84
C PRO A 41 23.43 1.90 8.58
N ASP A 42 24.57 1.61 7.96
CA ASP A 42 25.66 2.59 7.77
C ASP A 42 25.27 3.75 6.83
N ASP A 43 24.28 3.53 5.97
CA ASP A 43 23.78 4.51 4.99
C ASP A 43 22.59 5.32 5.53
N LEU A 44 22.19 5.18 6.80
CA LEU A 44 20.95 5.77 7.32
C LEU A 44 20.85 7.27 7.02
N ASP A 45 21.93 8.03 7.23
CA ASP A 45 21.95 9.48 6.97
C ASP A 45 21.59 9.79 5.50
N THR A 46 22.10 9.00 4.55
CA THR A 46 21.75 9.12 3.11
C THR A 46 20.28 8.81 2.86
N TYR A 47 19.69 7.87 3.59
CA TYR A 47 18.26 7.55 3.48
C TYR A 47 17.38 8.64 4.12
N MET A 48 17.90 9.32 5.15
CA MET A 48 17.26 10.47 5.80
C MET A 48 17.30 11.72 4.93
N GLU A 49 18.42 12.02 4.28
CA GLU A 49 18.57 13.15 3.33
C GLU A 49 17.50 13.09 2.22
N LYS A 50 17.26 11.89 1.66
CA LYS A 50 16.20 11.64 0.66
C LYS A 50 14.79 12.04 1.12
N LEU A 51 14.50 12.05 2.42
CA LEU A 51 13.21 12.51 2.93
C LEU A 51 13.03 14.03 2.78
N TYR A 52 14.11 14.80 2.63
CA TYR A 52 14.10 16.26 2.48
C TYR A 52 14.09 16.75 1.03
N GLU A 53 14.43 15.91 0.05
CA GLU A 53 14.37 16.24 -1.40
C GLU A 53 12.98 16.75 -1.84
N GLU A 54 12.85 17.45 -2.97
CA GLU A 54 11.54 18.03 -3.34
C GLU A 54 10.56 17.01 -3.93
N ASP A 55 11.06 16.05 -4.70
CA ASP A 55 10.25 15.07 -5.42
C ASP A 55 9.73 13.95 -4.52
N MET A 56 8.80 13.15 -5.07
CA MET A 56 8.18 12.04 -4.34
C MET A 56 8.85 10.69 -4.60
N GLU A 57 9.77 10.58 -5.54
CA GLU A 57 10.46 9.34 -5.90
C GLU A 57 11.61 9.10 -4.92
N SER A 58 12.50 10.08 -4.73
CA SER A 58 13.56 10.05 -3.72
C SER A 58 13.00 9.86 -2.30
N LYS A 59 11.95 10.60 -1.93
CA LYS A 59 11.26 10.40 -0.63
C LYS A 59 10.73 8.97 -0.45
N LEU A 60 10.19 8.39 -1.52
CA LEU A 60 9.65 7.02 -1.47
C LEU A 60 10.78 5.98 -1.39
N ASP A 61 11.91 6.21 -2.07
CA ASP A 61 13.10 5.38 -1.95
C ASP A 61 13.69 5.45 -0.52
N GLY A 62 13.94 6.65 0.00
CA GLY A 62 14.44 6.87 1.37
C GLY A 62 13.59 6.17 2.43
N ILE A 63 12.26 6.37 2.41
CA ILE A 63 11.37 5.70 3.38
C ILE A 63 11.27 4.19 3.17
N THR A 64 11.49 3.67 1.95
CA THR A 64 11.55 2.23 1.69
C THR A 64 12.80 1.62 2.33
N GLN A 65 13.96 2.29 2.20
CA GLN A 65 15.20 1.86 2.82
C GLN A 65 15.10 1.90 4.37
N ILE A 66 14.56 2.98 4.94
CA ILE A 66 14.33 3.10 6.40
C ILE A 66 13.35 2.03 6.89
N LEU A 67 12.31 1.69 6.11
CA LEU A 67 11.39 0.61 6.44
C LEU A 67 12.10 -0.76 6.44
N ASN A 68 12.93 -1.06 5.44
CA ASN A 68 13.70 -2.31 5.40
C ASN A 68 14.59 -2.45 6.65
N LEU A 69 15.25 -1.36 7.07
CA LEU A 69 16.02 -1.34 8.32
C LEU A 69 15.11 -1.55 9.55
N SER A 70 13.94 -0.92 9.58
CA SER A 70 12.97 -0.99 10.70
C SER A 70 12.29 -2.36 10.86
N GLU A 71 12.28 -3.20 9.82
CA GLU A 71 11.81 -4.59 9.92
C GLU A 71 12.78 -5.50 10.70
N TYR A 72 14.03 -5.09 10.91
CA TYR A 72 14.99 -5.81 11.73
C TYR A 72 15.15 -5.18 13.12
N GLY A 73 14.69 -5.91 14.15
CA GLY A 73 14.55 -5.38 15.51
C GLY A 73 15.82 -4.78 16.13
N ALA A 74 17.01 -5.28 15.77
CA ALA A 74 18.27 -4.76 16.32
C ALA A 74 18.63 -3.35 15.80
N ASN A 75 18.09 -2.93 14.65
CA ASN A 75 18.33 -1.59 14.11
C ASN A 75 17.47 -0.52 14.79
N ILE A 76 16.40 -0.91 15.49
CA ILE A 76 15.37 0.02 15.96
C ILE A 76 15.92 1.01 16.98
N GLU A 77 16.85 0.62 17.86
CA GLU A 77 17.47 1.54 18.83
C GLU A 77 18.21 2.70 18.15
N MET A 78 18.99 2.40 17.10
CA MET A 78 19.72 3.38 16.31
C MET A 78 18.80 4.25 15.42
N LEU A 79 17.73 3.67 14.88
CA LEU A 79 16.71 4.42 14.12
C LEU A 79 15.91 5.39 15.01
N VAL A 80 15.62 5.01 16.25
CA VAL A 80 14.85 5.81 17.22
C VAL A 80 15.63 7.03 17.72
N GLN A 81 16.96 6.97 17.77
CA GLN A 81 17.82 8.11 18.10
C GLN A 81 17.76 9.21 17.01
N ASN A 82 17.35 8.86 15.78
CA ASN A 82 17.21 9.79 14.67
C ASN A 82 15.78 10.33 14.57
N GLU A 83 15.48 11.33 15.41
CA GLU A 83 14.15 11.97 15.56
C GLU A 83 13.48 12.36 14.23
N ALA A 84 14.27 12.68 13.19
CA ALA A 84 13.79 13.05 11.87
C ALA A 84 12.92 11.96 11.18
N VAL A 85 13.08 10.68 11.52
CA VAL A 85 12.22 9.58 11.02
C VAL A 85 10.75 9.77 11.44
N LEU A 86 10.53 10.45 12.57
CA LEU A 86 9.23 10.57 13.22
C LEU A 86 8.49 11.88 12.89
N ASN A 87 9.04 12.72 12.00
CA ASN A 87 8.50 14.05 11.72
C ASN A 87 7.48 14.07 10.56
N ASP A 88 6.45 14.91 10.69
CA ASP A 88 5.07 14.58 10.26
C ASP A 88 4.62 15.29 8.96
N GLU A 89 5.18 14.91 7.80
CA GLU A 89 4.58 15.22 6.48
C GLU A 89 3.97 13.97 5.81
N TYR A 90 2.76 13.58 6.22
CA TYR A 90 1.96 12.60 5.48
C TYR A 90 1.48 13.19 4.13
N LYS A 91 2.30 13.06 3.08
CA LYS A 91 1.95 13.52 1.72
C LYS A 91 0.86 12.64 1.11
N LYS A 92 0.15 13.16 0.10
CA LYS A 92 -1.00 12.51 -0.60
C LYS A 92 -0.68 11.17 -1.28
N ASN A 93 0.54 10.64 -1.14
CA ASN A 93 0.98 9.37 -1.70
C ASN A 93 0.64 8.22 -0.74
N TYR A 94 -0.16 7.27 -1.23
CA TYR A 94 -0.58 6.07 -0.47
C TYR A 94 0.62 5.19 -0.07
N ASP A 95 1.57 4.96 -0.97
CA ASP A 95 2.66 4.01 -0.75
C ASP A 95 3.65 4.58 0.29
N PHE A 96 3.95 5.88 0.23
CA PHE A 96 4.69 6.60 1.28
C PHE A 96 3.98 6.52 2.65
N THR A 97 2.68 6.83 2.69
CA THR A 97 1.87 6.74 3.92
C THR A 97 1.89 5.33 4.51
N LEU A 98 1.77 4.30 3.66
CA LEU A 98 1.84 2.90 4.07
C LEU A 98 3.22 2.54 4.66
N HIS A 99 4.31 3.05 4.08
CA HIS A 99 5.66 2.74 4.55
C HIS A 99 5.95 3.41 5.89
N MET A 100 5.59 4.70 6.02
CA MET A 100 5.63 5.44 7.28
C MET A 100 4.84 4.71 8.39
N MET A 101 3.61 4.28 8.09
CA MET A 101 2.79 3.56 9.05
C MET A 101 3.35 2.17 9.42
N ARG A 102 4.08 1.50 8.51
CA ARG A 102 4.77 0.23 8.81
C ARG A 102 5.98 0.43 9.71
N ILE A 103 6.76 1.50 9.53
CA ILE A 103 7.85 1.88 10.45
C ILE A 103 7.28 2.10 11.87
N PHE A 104 6.21 2.90 11.99
CA PHE A 104 5.54 3.10 13.28
C PHE A 104 4.95 1.80 13.87
N TRP A 105 4.50 0.86 13.02
CA TRP A 105 4.05 -0.44 13.49
C TRP A 105 5.21 -1.26 14.07
N CYS A 106 6.35 -1.34 13.39
CA CYS A 106 7.56 -1.97 13.92
C CYS A 106 7.92 -1.40 15.31
N TYR A 107 7.96 -0.07 15.45
CA TYR A 107 8.30 0.57 16.73
C TYR A 107 7.23 0.32 17.81
N SER A 108 5.95 0.31 17.45
CA SER A 108 4.85 0.09 18.40
C SER A 108 4.86 -1.30 19.04
N ASN A 109 5.57 -2.29 18.48
CA ASN A 109 5.73 -3.60 19.10
C ASN A 109 6.61 -3.56 20.37
N PHE A 110 7.33 -2.47 20.62
CA PHE A 110 8.24 -2.32 21.76
C PHE A 110 7.70 -1.29 22.75
N LEU A 111 7.34 -1.74 23.94
CA LEU A 111 6.76 -0.89 24.99
C LEU A 111 7.65 0.29 25.36
N GLN A 112 8.98 0.14 25.34
CA GLN A 112 9.91 1.25 25.62
C GLN A 112 9.83 2.41 24.61
N LEU A 113 9.25 2.18 23.42
CA LEU A 113 9.10 3.19 22.37
C LEU A 113 7.73 3.88 22.39
N HIS A 114 6.76 3.38 23.15
CA HIS A 114 5.43 4.00 23.27
C HIS A 114 5.47 5.45 23.76
N PRO A 115 6.33 5.85 24.73
CA PRO A 115 6.48 7.26 25.11
C PRO A 115 6.96 8.13 23.95
N ILE A 116 7.89 7.64 23.13
CA ILE A 116 8.42 8.35 21.97
C ILE A 116 7.33 8.52 20.91
N LEU A 117 6.63 7.44 20.55
CA LEU A 117 5.47 7.49 19.64
C LEU A 117 4.35 8.41 20.17
N SER A 118 4.18 8.53 21.49
CA SER A 118 3.25 9.48 22.11
C SER A 118 3.73 10.94 21.97
N ASN A 119 5.04 11.20 22.12
CA ASN A 119 5.63 12.54 21.98
C ASN A 119 5.44 13.10 20.56
N TYR A 120 5.71 12.31 19.52
CA TYR A 120 5.42 12.65 18.12
C TYR A 120 3.93 12.54 17.74
N ARG A 121 3.05 12.27 18.73
CA ARG A 121 1.59 12.20 18.56
C ARG A 121 1.13 11.16 17.54
N ILE A 122 1.93 10.11 17.30
CA ILE A 122 1.69 9.09 16.26
C ILE A 122 0.27 8.52 16.36
N GLY A 123 -0.17 8.10 17.56
CA GLY A 123 -1.55 7.60 17.74
C GLY A 123 -2.66 8.59 17.36
N ALA A 124 -2.42 9.91 17.46
CA ALA A 124 -3.37 10.92 17.02
C ALA A 124 -3.34 11.12 15.49
N ILE A 125 -2.17 10.98 14.86
CA ILE A 125 -2.01 11.02 13.39
C ILE A 125 -2.64 9.77 12.77
N THR A 126 -2.35 8.58 13.30
CA THR A 126 -2.93 7.31 12.87
C THR A 126 -4.46 7.32 12.95
N LEU A 127 -5.04 7.88 14.02
CA LEU A 127 -6.50 8.05 14.13
C LEU A 127 -7.09 8.96 13.03
N LYS A 128 -6.38 10.03 12.61
CA LYS A 128 -6.82 10.86 11.48
C LYS A 128 -6.80 10.09 10.16
N ILE A 129 -5.77 9.26 9.93
CA ILE A 129 -5.65 8.42 8.74
C ILE A 129 -6.82 7.41 8.70
N VAL A 130 -7.12 6.75 9.82
CA VAL A 130 -8.27 5.83 9.94
C VAL A 130 -9.59 6.55 9.67
N ASP A 131 -9.85 7.70 10.29
CA ASP A 131 -11.07 8.48 10.06
C ASP A 131 -11.23 8.91 8.58
N PHE A 132 -10.14 9.37 7.96
CA PHE A 132 -10.12 9.71 6.53
C PHE A 132 -10.44 8.49 5.65
N GLU A 133 -9.81 7.34 5.92
CA GLU A 133 -10.04 6.12 5.14
C GLU A 133 -11.44 5.54 5.33
N VAL A 134 -11.98 5.56 6.55
CA VAL A 134 -13.37 5.17 6.83
C VAL A 134 -14.37 6.05 6.07
N LYS A 135 -14.16 7.38 6.06
CA LYS A 135 -14.98 8.32 5.28
C LYS A 135 -14.84 8.10 3.77
N ARG A 136 -13.61 7.87 3.29
CA ARG A 136 -13.33 7.57 1.88
C ARG A 136 -14.01 6.27 1.45
N HIS A 137 -14.04 5.24 2.30
CA HIS A 137 -14.74 4.00 2.00
C HIS A 137 -16.24 4.20 1.88
N GLN A 138 -16.85 4.92 2.83
CA GLN A 138 -18.28 5.23 2.85
C GLN A 138 -18.75 5.90 1.55
N LEU A 139 -18.03 6.95 1.12
CA LEU A 139 -18.33 7.65 -0.14
C LEU A 139 -18.25 6.72 -1.36
N ARG A 140 -17.29 5.78 -1.40
CA ARG A 140 -17.17 4.81 -2.51
C ARG A 140 -18.32 3.79 -2.52
N ILE A 141 -18.83 3.37 -1.37
CA ILE A 141 -20.02 2.50 -1.29
C ILE A 141 -21.25 3.25 -1.83
N GLU A 142 -21.40 4.53 -1.48
CA GLU A 142 -22.51 5.36 -1.94
C GLU A 142 -22.44 5.63 -3.46
N GLU A 143 -21.25 5.95 -3.99
CA GLU A 143 -21.00 6.04 -5.44
C GLU A 143 -21.34 4.73 -6.18
N GLU A 144 -20.90 3.58 -5.66
CA GLU A 144 -21.15 2.27 -6.26
C GLU A 144 -22.63 1.89 -6.23
N LYS A 145 -23.35 2.22 -5.14
CA LYS A 145 -24.80 2.02 -5.03
C LYS A 145 -25.58 2.89 -6.02
N LEU A 146 -25.23 4.17 -6.16
CA LEU A 146 -25.87 5.09 -7.11
C LEU A 146 -25.64 4.63 -8.57
N LEU A 147 -24.43 4.18 -8.89
CA LEU A 147 -24.12 3.54 -10.17
C LEU A 147 -25.00 2.29 -10.37
N GLN A 148 -25.10 1.40 -9.38
CA GLN A 148 -25.94 0.20 -9.46
C GLN A 148 -27.42 0.51 -9.68
N GLU A 149 -27.98 1.48 -8.95
CA GLU A 149 -29.38 1.92 -9.10
C GLU A 149 -29.66 2.55 -10.46
N SER A 150 -28.71 3.30 -11.03
CA SER A 150 -28.84 3.89 -12.37
C SER A 150 -28.98 2.83 -13.47
N LEU A 151 -28.47 1.61 -13.23
CA LEU A 151 -28.43 0.53 -14.21
C LEU A 151 -29.65 -0.35 -14.18
N VAL A 152 -30.20 -0.61 -12.99
CA VAL A 152 -31.51 -1.26 -12.85
C VAL A 152 -32.57 -0.44 -13.60
N LYS A 153 -32.43 0.89 -13.59
CA LYS A 153 -33.28 1.83 -14.34
C LYS A 153 -32.98 1.89 -15.86
N ALA A 154 -31.76 1.57 -16.28
CA ALA A 154 -31.30 1.60 -17.68
C ALA A 154 -31.24 0.21 -18.33
N SER A 155 -31.89 -0.80 -17.74
CA SER A 155 -31.76 -2.20 -18.15
C SER A 155 -32.51 -2.49 -19.45
N HIS A 156 -31.81 -2.35 -20.59
CA HIS A 156 -31.66 -3.46 -21.57
C HIS A 156 -30.70 -3.17 -22.75
N GLU A 157 -30.31 -1.92 -23.02
CA GLU A 157 -29.92 -1.53 -24.40
C GLU A 157 -28.42 -1.30 -24.70
N HIS A 158 -27.52 -1.22 -23.71
CA HIS A 158 -26.13 -0.77 -23.96
C HIS A 158 -25.00 -1.65 -23.37
N PRO A 159 -24.39 -2.55 -24.18
CA PRO A 159 -23.25 -3.38 -23.77
C PRO A 159 -22.03 -2.60 -23.25
N ASP A 160 -21.76 -1.41 -23.78
CA ASP A 160 -20.63 -0.56 -23.38
C ASP A 160 -20.70 -0.12 -21.92
N VAL A 161 -21.92 0.03 -21.39
CA VAL A 161 -22.14 0.40 -19.99
C VAL A 161 -21.72 -0.75 -19.08
N LEU A 162 -22.09 -1.99 -19.42
CA LEU A 162 -21.68 -3.21 -18.70
C LEU A 162 -20.15 -3.39 -18.70
N ALA A 163 -19.48 -3.07 -19.80
CA ALA A 163 -18.02 -3.12 -19.90
C ALA A 163 -17.34 -2.07 -19.00
N LYS A 164 -17.82 -0.82 -19.01
CA LYS A 164 -17.33 0.26 -18.13
C LYS A 164 -17.45 -0.11 -16.65
N LEU A 165 -18.55 -0.76 -16.24
CA LEU A 165 -18.77 -1.18 -14.86
C LEU A 165 -17.87 -2.31 -14.41
N LYS A 166 -17.68 -3.35 -15.24
CA LYS A 166 -16.71 -4.42 -14.92
C LYS A 166 -15.30 -3.85 -14.74
N SER A 167 -14.95 -2.81 -15.49
CA SER A 167 -13.69 -2.06 -15.33
C SER A 167 -13.66 -1.29 -14.00
N GLU A 168 -14.69 -0.51 -13.68
CA GLU A 168 -14.73 0.30 -12.44
C GLU A 168 -14.81 -0.56 -11.17
N ALA A 169 -15.62 -1.62 -11.16
CA ALA A 169 -15.65 -2.60 -10.06
C ALA A 169 -14.28 -3.29 -9.85
N LYS A 170 -13.54 -3.59 -10.93
CA LYS A 170 -12.16 -4.11 -10.85
C LYS A 170 -11.20 -3.08 -10.27
N LYS A 171 -11.38 -1.78 -10.55
CA LYS A 171 -10.63 -0.69 -9.91
C LYS A 171 -11.00 -0.52 -8.44
N ASN A 172 -12.30 -0.57 -8.08
CA ASN A 172 -12.80 -0.53 -6.71
C ASN A 172 -12.19 -1.65 -5.88
N LYS A 173 -12.22 -2.89 -6.37
CA LYS A 173 -11.61 -4.04 -5.68
C LYS A 173 -10.10 -3.86 -5.45
N LYS A 174 -9.35 -3.28 -6.41
CA LYS A 174 -7.93 -2.94 -6.20
C LYS A 174 -7.73 -1.83 -5.16
N ARG A 175 -8.55 -0.79 -5.19
CA ARG A 175 -8.52 0.34 -4.23
C ARG A 175 -8.86 -0.13 -2.81
N SER A 176 -9.88 -0.98 -2.65
CA SER A 176 -10.25 -1.56 -1.36
C SER A 176 -9.12 -2.40 -0.79
N LYS A 177 -8.45 -3.26 -1.58
CA LYS A 177 -7.30 -4.03 -1.10
C LYS A 177 -6.16 -3.16 -0.55
N LYS A 178 -5.81 -2.07 -1.26
CA LYS A 178 -4.83 -1.08 -0.75
C LYS A 178 -5.34 -0.42 0.54
N GLN A 179 -6.59 0.00 0.57
CA GLN A 179 -7.21 0.61 1.75
C GLN A 179 -7.19 -0.31 2.98
N ASP A 180 -7.56 -1.59 2.81
CA ASP A 180 -7.56 -2.61 3.87
C ASP A 180 -6.15 -2.85 4.42
N GLN A 181 -5.13 -2.87 3.56
CA GLN A 181 -3.72 -2.99 3.95
C GLN A 181 -3.27 -1.81 4.82
N LEU A 182 -3.59 -0.57 4.41
CA LEU A 182 -3.24 0.63 5.19
C LEU A 182 -3.98 0.64 6.55
N LEU A 183 -5.28 0.34 6.55
CA LEU A 183 -6.09 0.27 7.78
C LEU A 183 -5.60 -0.81 8.73
N PHE A 184 -5.18 -1.98 8.22
CA PHE A 184 -4.61 -3.04 9.04
C PHE A 184 -3.37 -2.53 9.79
N VAL A 185 -2.42 -1.94 9.08
CA VAL A 185 -1.20 -1.38 9.70
C VAL A 185 -1.55 -0.26 10.71
N CYS A 186 -2.46 0.65 10.36
CA CYS A 186 -2.91 1.71 11.26
C CYS A 186 -3.59 1.17 12.53
N LEU A 187 -4.47 0.17 12.40
CA LEU A 187 -5.13 -0.43 13.55
C LEU A 187 -4.18 -1.25 14.41
N SER A 188 -3.15 -1.89 13.84
CA SER A 188 -2.12 -2.59 14.61
C SER A 188 -1.28 -1.62 15.46
N VAL A 189 -0.88 -0.47 14.90
CA VAL A 189 -0.22 0.61 15.66
C VAL A 189 -1.09 1.07 16.83
N LEU A 190 -2.38 1.33 16.58
CA LEU A 190 -3.30 1.77 17.62
C LEU A 190 -3.58 0.67 18.67
N PHE A 191 -3.69 -0.58 18.24
CA PHE A 191 -3.89 -1.74 19.12
C PHE A 191 -2.70 -1.90 20.07
N ASN A 192 -1.48 -1.80 19.56
CA ASN A 192 -0.27 -1.84 20.37
C ASN A 192 -0.21 -0.65 21.35
N LEU A 193 -0.37 0.59 20.86
CA LEU A 193 -0.37 1.80 21.70
C LEU A 193 -1.51 1.83 22.75
N SER A 194 -2.56 1.02 22.59
CA SER A 194 -3.63 0.86 23.59
C SER A 194 -3.26 -0.06 24.77
N GLU A 195 -2.01 -0.49 24.91
CA GLU A 195 -1.53 -1.13 26.14
C GLU A 195 -1.42 -0.15 27.32
N ASP A 196 -1.16 1.14 27.06
CA ASP A 196 -1.34 2.19 28.06
C ASP A 196 -2.83 2.61 28.16
N ILE A 197 -3.40 2.42 29.35
CA ILE A 197 -4.78 2.77 29.70
C ILE A 197 -5.09 4.27 29.49
N HIS A 198 -4.11 5.17 29.61
CA HIS A 198 -4.34 6.61 29.36
C HIS A 198 -4.49 6.90 27.87
N THR A 199 -3.69 6.23 27.05
CA THR A 199 -3.73 6.29 25.58
C THR A 199 -4.98 5.62 25.06
N GLU A 200 -5.34 4.44 25.58
CA GLU A 200 -6.62 3.77 25.31
C GLU A 200 -7.82 4.70 25.54
N ARG A 201 -7.91 5.31 26.73
CA ARG A 201 -8.97 6.29 27.07
C ARG A 201 -9.00 7.51 26.12
N LYS A 202 -7.84 7.96 25.63
CA LYS A 202 -7.77 9.03 24.60
C LYS A 202 -8.31 8.54 23.26
N MET A 203 -8.04 7.30 22.85
CA MET A 203 -8.57 6.70 21.62
C MET A 203 -10.09 6.51 21.68
N VAL A 204 -10.63 6.04 22.82
CA VAL A 204 -12.08 5.91 23.06
C VAL A 204 -12.77 7.28 22.94
N LYS A 205 -12.25 8.32 23.57
CA LYS A 205 -12.74 9.71 23.40
C LYS A 205 -12.66 10.23 21.95
N LYS A 206 -11.74 9.68 21.14
CA LYS A 206 -11.59 9.94 19.71
C LYS A 206 -12.34 8.95 18.81
N LYS A 207 -13.33 8.24 19.36
CA LYS A 207 -14.29 7.38 18.63
C LYS A 207 -13.68 6.14 17.96
N ILE A 208 -12.57 5.59 18.48
CA ILE A 208 -11.98 4.35 17.93
C ILE A 208 -13.00 3.20 17.83
N VAL A 209 -13.89 3.04 18.83
CA VAL A 209 -14.96 2.02 18.83
C VAL A 209 -15.89 2.15 17.61
N HIS A 210 -16.23 3.38 17.20
CA HIS A 210 -17.05 3.65 16.03
C HIS A 210 -16.32 3.29 14.73
N PHE A 211 -15.02 3.61 14.63
CA PHE A 211 -14.22 3.23 13.47
C PHE A 211 -14.06 1.71 13.37
N LEU A 212 -13.78 1.03 14.49
CA LEU A 212 -13.70 -0.43 14.56
C LEU A 212 -15.01 -1.10 14.17
N ALA A 213 -16.16 -0.62 14.69
CA ALA A 213 -17.47 -1.14 14.29
C ALA A 213 -17.70 -1.06 12.77
N LYS A 214 -17.34 0.07 12.14
CA LYS A 214 -17.39 0.23 10.67
C LYS A 214 -16.43 -0.67 9.89
N MET A 215 -15.42 -1.26 10.52
CA MET A 215 -14.50 -2.20 9.88
C MET A 215 -14.97 -3.66 9.93
N LEU A 216 -16.07 -3.96 10.64
CA LEU A 216 -16.65 -5.30 10.67
C LEU A 216 -17.36 -5.69 9.35
N ASP A 217 -17.80 -4.71 8.56
CA ASP A 217 -18.42 -4.92 7.23
C ASP A 217 -17.39 -5.28 6.13
N ARG A 218 -16.10 -5.41 6.48
CA ARG A 218 -15.00 -5.63 5.53
C ARG A 218 -14.79 -7.13 5.27
N VAL A 219 -14.33 -7.45 4.06
CA VAL A 219 -14.15 -8.86 3.61
C VAL A 219 -12.74 -9.43 3.82
N THR A 220 -11.80 -8.65 4.36
CA THR A 220 -10.41 -9.07 4.57
C THR A 220 -10.26 -9.71 5.97
N PRO A 221 -10.03 -11.04 6.09
CA PRO A 221 -10.15 -11.74 7.37
C PRO A 221 -9.23 -11.22 8.47
N ASP A 222 -7.96 -10.96 8.15
CA ASP A 222 -6.97 -10.51 9.14
C ASP A 222 -7.33 -9.14 9.75
N LEU A 223 -7.90 -8.25 8.93
CA LEU A 223 -8.41 -6.95 9.38
C LEU A 223 -9.62 -7.10 10.31
N VAL A 224 -10.53 -8.03 10.02
CA VAL A 224 -11.68 -8.32 10.88
C VAL A 224 -11.24 -8.97 12.20
N ILE A 225 -10.29 -9.91 12.16
CA ILE A 225 -9.71 -10.54 13.36
C ILE A 225 -9.02 -9.50 14.26
N LEU A 226 -8.19 -8.63 13.68
CA LEU A 226 -7.57 -7.50 14.39
C LEU A 226 -8.63 -6.56 14.98
N THR A 227 -9.66 -6.22 14.21
CA THR A 227 -10.76 -5.34 14.64
C THR A 227 -11.53 -5.93 15.83
N LEU A 228 -11.88 -7.21 15.78
CA LEU A 228 -12.55 -7.93 16.87
C LEU A 228 -11.63 -8.07 18.10
N GLY A 229 -10.35 -8.35 17.89
CA GLY A 229 -9.34 -8.39 18.95
C GLY A 229 -9.20 -7.04 19.67
N PHE A 230 -9.20 -5.94 18.91
CA PHE A 230 -9.17 -4.59 19.47
C PHE A 230 -10.47 -4.25 20.22
N LEU A 231 -11.64 -4.51 19.65
CA LEU A 231 -12.92 -4.33 20.33
C LEU A 231 -13.02 -5.12 21.64
N LYS A 232 -12.47 -6.34 21.69
CA LYS A 232 -12.40 -7.16 22.90
C LYS A 232 -11.37 -6.65 23.92
N LYS A 233 -10.31 -5.97 23.48
CA LYS A 233 -9.27 -5.41 24.34
C LYS A 233 -9.72 -4.16 25.07
N LEU A 234 -10.52 -3.30 24.42
CA LEU A 234 -10.99 -2.03 24.98
C LEU A 234 -11.83 -2.24 26.25
N ARG A 235 -11.53 -1.50 27.33
CA ARG A 235 -12.11 -1.62 28.68
C ARG A 235 -12.93 -0.39 29.10
#